data_AF-A0A965PQZ7-F1
#
_entry.id   AF-A0A965PQZ7-F1
#
_cell.length_a   1.000
_cell.length_b   1.000
_cell.length_c   1.000
_cell.angle_alpha   90.00
_cell.angle_beta   90.00
_cell.angle_gamma   90.00
#
_symmetry.space_group_name_H-M   'P 1'
#
loop_
_entity.id
_entity.type
_entity.pdbx_description
1 polymer ?
#
loop_
_entity_poly.entity_id
_entity_poly.type
_entity_poly.pdbx_seq_one_letter_code
_entity_poly.pdbx_strand_id
1 'polypeptide(L)'
;MKKLINAVKRQLGENWKEDLENVLRCSSGAAGGFSGFIYYSETTQFAKKYRKSIVELLEEQAEDLGYSGSIEMVRSFNCLKGFDPNEREVARSLYGRPTEEDTQILNALAWYALEEVARWWEFENE
;
A
#
# COMPACT_ATOMS: atom_id res chain seq x y z
N MET A 1 -8.27 9.19 -4.44
CA MET A 1 -7.56 9.51 -3.18
C MET A 1 -8.41 9.64 -1.89
N LYS A 2 -9.42 10.53 -1.78
CA LYS A 2 -10.17 10.80 -0.50
C LYS A 2 -10.65 9.56 0.28
N LYS A 3 -11.15 8.53 -0.42
CA LYS A 3 -11.59 7.27 0.20
C LYS A 3 -10.44 6.52 0.88
N LEU A 4 -9.25 6.52 0.28
CA LEU A 4 -8.06 5.86 0.80
C LEU A 4 -7.51 6.60 2.02
N ILE A 5 -7.46 7.93 1.98
CA ILE A 5 -7.09 8.78 3.13
C ILE A 5 -7.93 8.43 4.36
N ASN A 6 -9.26 8.44 4.21
CA ASN A 6 -10.16 8.11 5.33
C ASN A 6 -10.02 6.66 5.80
N ALA A 7 -9.69 5.75 4.89
CA ALA A 7 -9.45 4.35 5.22
C ALA A 7 -8.19 4.17 6.08
N VAL A 8 -7.07 4.78 5.67
CA VAL A 8 -5.80 4.74 6.41
C VAL A 8 -5.94 5.39 7.78
N LYS A 9 -6.52 6.60 7.87
CA LYS A 9 -6.73 7.28 9.17
C LYS A 9 -7.55 6.42 10.14
N ARG A 10 -8.61 5.77 9.65
CA ARG A 10 -9.41 4.86 10.47
C ARG A 10 -8.63 3.61 10.89
N GLN A 11 -7.76 3.08 10.03
CA GLN A 11 -6.95 1.90 10.32
C GLN A 11 -5.88 2.19 11.39
N LEU A 12 -5.23 3.35 11.32
CA LEU A 12 -4.25 3.82 12.31
C LEU A 12 -4.88 4.14 13.67
N GLY A 13 -6.15 4.55 13.68
CA GLY A 13 -6.88 4.85 14.92
C GLY A 13 -6.59 6.26 15.44
N GLU A 14 -6.58 6.45 16.76
CA GLU A 14 -6.51 7.77 17.39
C GLU A 14 -5.19 8.52 17.09
N ASN A 15 -4.08 7.78 16.96
CA ASN A 15 -2.74 8.33 16.75
C ASN A 15 -2.40 8.58 15.28
N TRP A 16 -3.39 8.52 14.38
CA TRP A 16 -3.14 8.58 12.92
C TRP A 16 -2.28 9.77 12.48
N LYS A 17 -2.35 10.93 13.15
CA LYS A 17 -1.53 12.10 12.80
C LYS A 17 -0.05 11.84 13.02
N GLU A 18 0.30 11.44 14.23
CA GLU A 18 1.67 11.14 14.63
C GLU A 18 2.22 9.97 13.81
N ASP A 19 1.40 8.94 13.57
CA ASP A 19 1.80 7.82 12.74
C ASP A 19 2.10 8.26 11.29
N LEU A 20 1.26 9.08 10.65
CA LEU A 20 1.52 9.57 9.29
C LEU A 20 2.80 10.41 9.20
N GLU A 21 3.08 11.25 10.20
CA GLU A 21 4.34 12.02 10.26
C GLU A 21 5.57 11.12 10.41
N ASN A 22 5.43 10.02 11.16
CA ASN A 22 6.52 9.11 11.48
C ASN A 22 6.78 8.07 10.38
N VAL A 23 5.79 7.71 9.55
CA VAL A 23 5.95 6.76 8.43
C VAL A 23 7.08 7.17 7.50
N LEU A 24 7.12 8.44 7.07
CA LEU A 24 8.13 8.93 6.13
C LEU A 24 9.50 9.16 6.77
N ARG A 25 9.53 9.40 8.09
CA ARG A 25 10.77 9.56 8.88
C ARG A 25 11.42 8.21 9.21
N CYS A 26 10.66 7.12 9.14
CA CYS A 26 11.19 5.79 9.33
C CYS A 26 12.01 5.38 8.10
N SER A 27 13.28 5.00 8.30
CA SER A 27 14.15 4.50 7.23
C SER A 27 13.61 3.27 6.49
N SER A 28 12.67 2.55 7.12
CA SER A 28 12.02 1.37 6.57
C SER A 28 10.60 1.64 6.06
N GLY A 29 10.15 2.91 6.05
CA GLY A 29 8.78 3.28 5.68
C GLY A 29 7.76 2.54 6.54
N ALA A 30 6.67 2.08 5.92
CA ALA A 30 5.62 1.32 6.61
C ALA A 30 6.10 0.02 7.30
N ALA A 31 7.20 -0.56 6.82
CA ALA A 31 7.80 -1.75 7.46
C ALA A 31 8.43 -1.45 8.83
N GLY A 32 8.53 -0.17 9.22
CA GLY A 32 8.95 0.28 10.55
C GLY A 32 8.01 -0.10 11.70
N GLY A 33 6.78 -0.53 11.38
CA GLY A 33 5.80 -0.99 12.34
C GLY A 33 4.85 0.11 12.80
N PHE A 34 3.67 0.16 12.17
CA PHE A 34 2.60 1.11 12.48
C PHE A 34 1.32 0.35 12.79
N SER A 35 0.63 0.72 13.87
CA SER A 35 -0.57 0.03 14.34
C SER A 35 -1.60 -0.13 13.22
N GLY A 36 -2.17 -1.33 13.08
CA GLY A 36 -3.09 -1.66 11.99
C GLY A 36 -2.42 -1.98 10.63
N PHE A 37 -1.11 -1.85 10.52
CA PHE A 37 -0.31 -2.19 9.33
C PHE A 37 0.89 -3.12 9.65
N ILE A 38 0.87 -3.80 10.79
CA ILE A 38 1.94 -4.71 11.23
C ILE A 38 1.62 -6.16 10.86
N TYR A 39 0.41 -6.62 11.16
CA TYR A 39 0.08 -8.03 11.01
C TYR A 39 -0.55 -8.32 9.65
N TYR A 40 -0.19 -9.45 9.04
CA TYR A 40 -0.80 -9.89 7.78
C TYR A 40 -2.33 -10.02 7.87
N SER A 41 -2.86 -10.41 9.03
CA SER A 41 -4.31 -10.43 9.26
C SER A 41 -4.95 -9.05 9.09
N GLU A 42 -4.24 -7.96 9.42
CA GLU A 42 -4.71 -6.58 9.27
C GLU A 42 -4.46 -6.07 7.85
N THR A 43 -3.23 -6.18 7.35
CA THR A 43 -2.82 -5.62 6.06
C THR A 43 -3.52 -6.29 4.90
N THR A 44 -3.66 -7.62 4.91
CA THR A 44 -4.38 -8.32 3.83
C THR A 44 -5.87 -8.01 3.83
N GLN A 45 -6.50 -7.83 5.01
CA GLN A 45 -7.89 -7.41 5.11
C GLN A 45 -8.08 -5.98 4.60
N PHE A 46 -7.17 -5.07 4.97
CA PHE A 46 -7.18 -3.69 4.49
C PHE A 46 -7.05 -3.63 2.96
N ALA A 47 -6.03 -4.29 2.41
CA ALA A 47 -5.77 -4.33 0.98
C ALA A 47 -6.96 -4.92 0.21
N LYS A 48 -7.50 -6.07 0.65
CA LYS A 48 -8.70 -6.68 0.03
C LYS A 48 -9.90 -5.71 0.05
N LYS A 49 -10.13 -5.00 1.16
CA LYS A 49 -11.28 -4.10 1.35
C LYS A 49 -11.20 -2.84 0.51
N TYR A 50 -10.02 -2.22 0.38
CA TYR A 50 -9.85 -0.96 -0.34
C TYR A 50 -9.18 -1.10 -1.70
N ARG A 51 -8.95 -2.33 -2.15
CA ARG A 51 -8.22 -2.70 -3.36
C ARG A 51 -8.51 -1.81 -4.55
N LYS A 52 -9.78 -1.58 -4.87
CA LYS A 52 -10.17 -0.72 -6.01
C LYS A 52 -9.50 0.65 -5.95
N SER A 53 -9.54 1.32 -4.81
CA SER A 53 -8.93 2.64 -4.63
C SER A 53 -7.40 2.60 -4.59
N ILE A 54 -6.81 1.47 -4.20
CA ILE A 54 -5.35 1.27 -4.25
C ILE A 54 -4.90 1.08 -5.71
N VAL A 55 -5.63 0.26 -6.47
CA VAL A 55 -5.37 0.00 -7.90
C VAL A 55 -5.54 1.28 -8.71
N GLU A 56 -6.58 2.07 -8.47
CA GLU A 56 -6.77 3.38 -9.13
C GLU A 56 -5.55 4.30 -8.94
N LEU A 57 -4.98 4.35 -7.72
CA LEU A 57 -3.79 5.16 -7.44
C LEU A 57 -2.52 4.58 -8.07
N LEU A 58 -2.38 3.24 -8.07
CA LEU A 58 -1.27 2.56 -8.74
C LEU A 58 -1.28 2.78 -10.25
N GLU A 59 -2.45 2.78 -10.88
CA GLU A 59 -2.57 3.02 -12.32
C GLU A 59 -2.18 4.45 -12.68
N GLU A 60 -2.67 5.43 -11.91
CA GLU A 60 -2.29 6.85 -12.06
C GLU A 60 -0.77 7.05 -11.89
N GLN A 61 -0.20 6.54 -10.79
CA GLN A 61 1.25 6.67 -10.54
C GLN A 61 2.12 5.86 -11.50
N ALA A 62 1.64 4.71 -11.99
CA ALA A 62 2.36 3.94 -12.99
C ALA A 62 2.52 4.74 -14.28
N GLU A 63 1.46 5.43 -14.72
CA GLU A 63 1.50 6.32 -15.88
C GLU A 63 2.47 7.48 -15.66
N ASP A 64 2.36 8.18 -14.53
CA ASP A 64 3.21 9.34 -14.20
C ASP A 64 4.71 8.99 -14.12
N LEU A 65 5.04 7.79 -13.64
CA LEU A 65 6.41 7.32 -13.47
C LEU A 65 6.94 6.56 -14.71
N GLY A 66 6.13 6.41 -15.76
CA GLY A 66 6.53 5.77 -17.01
C GLY A 66 6.62 4.24 -16.97
N TYR A 67 5.94 3.60 -16.00
CA TYR A 67 5.74 2.14 -16.02
C TYR A 67 4.70 1.76 -17.08
N SER A 68 4.81 0.54 -17.60
CA SER A 68 3.85 -0.04 -18.55
C SER A 68 2.46 -0.25 -17.93
N GLY A 69 2.37 -0.25 -16.60
CA GLY A 69 1.13 -0.34 -15.84
C GLY A 69 1.37 -0.75 -14.38
N SER A 70 0.28 -0.84 -13.62
CA SER A 70 0.28 -1.14 -12.18
C SER A 70 0.98 -2.46 -11.83
N ILE A 71 0.93 -3.48 -12.70
CA ILE A 71 1.59 -4.77 -12.49
C ILE A 71 3.11 -4.60 -12.44
N GLU A 72 3.69 -3.87 -13.39
CA GLU A 72 5.12 -3.60 -13.43
C GLU A 72 5.55 -2.77 -12.22
N MET A 73 4.77 -1.73 -11.91
CA MET A 73 5.02 -0.87 -10.75
C MET A 73 5.05 -1.68 -9.45
N VAL A 74 4.06 -2.54 -9.19
CA VAL A 74 4.02 -3.36 -7.98
C VAL A 74 5.21 -4.31 -7.91
N ARG A 75 5.62 -4.93 -9.01
CA ARG A 75 6.81 -5.80 -9.04
C ARG A 75 8.10 -5.05 -8.72
N SER A 76 8.14 -3.73 -8.94
CA SER A 76 9.29 -2.89 -8.58
C SER A 76 9.41 -2.60 -7.08
N PHE A 77 8.40 -2.91 -6.27
CA PHE A 77 8.40 -2.61 -4.84
C PHE A 77 9.54 -3.34 -4.12
N ASN A 78 10.35 -2.57 -3.38
CA ASN A 78 11.51 -3.10 -2.66
C ASN A 78 11.14 -4.22 -1.67
N CYS A 79 9.98 -4.12 -1.02
CA CYS A 79 9.48 -5.13 -0.08
C CYS A 79 9.13 -6.47 -0.74
N LEU A 80 9.03 -6.53 -2.07
CA LEU A 80 8.73 -7.76 -2.81
C LEU A 80 9.96 -8.40 -3.47
N LYS A 81 11.16 -7.78 -3.40
CA LYS A 81 12.37 -8.29 -4.07
C LYS A 81 12.79 -9.71 -3.67
N GLY A 82 12.55 -10.11 -2.42
CA GLY A 82 12.85 -11.48 -1.95
C GLY A 82 11.74 -12.50 -2.25
N PHE A 83 10.53 -12.03 -2.54
CA PHE A 83 9.38 -12.86 -2.94
C PHE A 83 9.34 -13.06 -4.46
N ASP A 84 9.76 -12.04 -5.23
CA ASP A 84 9.79 -11.99 -6.69
C ASP A 84 8.51 -12.54 -7.37
N PRO A 85 7.35 -11.91 -7.12
CA PRO A 85 6.10 -12.39 -7.68
C PRO A 85 6.08 -12.25 -9.19
N ASN A 86 5.52 -13.26 -9.85
CA ASN A 86 5.30 -13.22 -11.29
C ASN A 86 4.06 -12.37 -11.62
N GLU A 87 3.92 -12.00 -12.90
CA GLU A 87 2.82 -11.14 -13.37
C GLU A 87 1.43 -11.70 -13.06
N ARG A 88 1.25 -13.04 -13.06
CA ARG A 88 -0.06 -13.65 -12.79
C ARG A 88 -0.46 -13.50 -11.33
N GLU A 89 0.48 -13.61 -10.41
CA GLU A 89 0.25 -13.44 -8.98
C GLU A 89 -0.12 -11.99 -8.66
N VAL A 90 0.61 -11.04 -9.26
CA VAL A 90 0.29 -9.61 -9.15
C VAL A 90 -1.06 -9.28 -9.79
N ALA A 91 -1.32 -9.76 -11.01
CA ALA A 91 -2.61 -9.57 -11.68
C ALA A 91 -3.78 -10.17 -10.87
N ARG A 92 -3.61 -11.36 -10.28
CA ARG A 92 -4.61 -11.98 -9.41
C ARG A 92 -4.87 -11.12 -8.17
N SER A 93 -3.82 -10.57 -7.57
CA SER A 93 -3.90 -9.71 -6.40
C SER A 93 -4.64 -8.40 -6.70
N LEU A 94 -4.32 -7.74 -7.81
CA LEU A 94 -4.89 -6.44 -8.21
C LEU A 94 -6.30 -6.56 -8.78
N TYR A 95 -6.50 -7.46 -9.74
CA TYR A 95 -7.70 -7.51 -10.58
C TYR A 95 -8.54 -8.77 -10.36
N GLY A 96 -7.94 -9.85 -9.88
CA GLY A 96 -8.59 -11.14 -9.71
C GLY A 96 -9.21 -11.37 -8.33
N ARG A 97 -9.25 -12.64 -7.93
CA ARG A 97 -9.63 -13.09 -6.59
C ARG A 97 -8.36 -13.54 -5.84
N PRO A 98 -7.86 -12.75 -4.88
CA PRO A 98 -6.64 -13.09 -4.17
C PRO A 98 -6.84 -14.33 -3.31
N THR A 99 -5.80 -15.14 -3.20
CA THR A 99 -5.73 -16.33 -2.36
C THR A 99 -4.81 -16.08 -1.16
N GLU A 100 -4.63 -17.07 -0.30
CA GLU A 100 -3.68 -16.99 0.82
C GLU A 100 -2.21 -16.90 0.35
N GLU A 101 -1.91 -17.35 -0.87
CA GLU A 101 -0.58 -17.22 -1.50
C GLU A 101 -0.23 -15.75 -1.81
N ASP A 102 -1.24 -14.88 -1.97
CA ASP A 102 -1.06 -13.48 -2.31
C ASP A 102 -0.74 -12.60 -1.09
N THR A 103 -0.51 -13.20 0.09
CA THR A 103 -0.31 -12.48 1.36
C THR A 103 0.78 -11.41 1.27
N GLN A 104 1.92 -11.70 0.63
CA GLN A 104 3.03 -10.74 0.51
C GLN A 104 2.65 -9.56 -0.37
N ILE A 105 1.97 -9.80 -1.49
CA ILE A 105 1.53 -8.74 -2.41
C ILE A 105 0.47 -7.88 -1.72
N LEU A 106 -0.52 -8.49 -1.06
CA LEU A 106 -1.55 -7.76 -0.33
C LEU A 106 -0.96 -6.94 0.83
N ASN A 107 0.04 -7.46 1.54
CA ASN A 107 0.76 -6.71 2.56
C ASN A 107 1.44 -5.48 1.95
N ALA A 108 2.17 -5.66 0.84
CA ALA A 108 2.83 -4.58 0.13
C ALA A 108 1.84 -3.50 -0.36
N LEU A 109 0.65 -3.90 -0.83
CA LEU A 109 -0.42 -2.95 -1.22
C LEU A 109 -0.95 -2.13 -0.05
N ALA A 110 -1.04 -2.72 1.14
CA ALA A 110 -1.46 -1.99 2.34
C ALA A 110 -0.38 -1.00 2.79
N TRP A 111 0.89 -1.40 2.77
CA TRP A 111 2.02 -0.51 3.07
C TRP A 111 2.14 0.63 2.08
N TYR A 112 2.01 0.35 0.79
CA TYR A 112 1.93 1.38 -0.24
C TYR A 112 0.83 2.40 0.06
N ALA A 113 -0.39 1.95 0.38
CA ALA A 113 -1.47 2.86 0.74
C ALA A 113 -1.17 3.73 1.98
N LEU A 114 -0.50 3.18 2.99
CA LEU A 114 -0.08 3.94 4.17
C LEU A 114 0.94 5.03 3.79
N GLU A 115 1.97 4.67 3.03
CA GLU A 115 3.02 5.60 2.60
C GLU A 115 2.49 6.70 1.69
N GLU A 116 1.62 6.39 0.73
CA GLU A 116 1.03 7.41 -0.15
C GLU A 116 0.14 8.40 0.62
N VAL A 117 -0.62 7.93 1.62
CA VAL A 117 -1.41 8.83 2.47
C VAL A 117 -0.50 9.66 3.39
N ALA A 118 0.64 9.12 3.82
CA ALA A 118 1.63 9.88 4.57
C ALA A 118 2.26 10.98 3.70
N ARG A 119 2.64 10.69 2.45
CA ARG A 119 3.16 11.69 1.49
C ARG A 119 2.14 12.79 1.20
N TRP A 120 0.88 12.41 1.00
CA TRP A 120 -0.20 13.39 0.85
C TRP A 120 -0.36 14.27 2.11
N TRP A 121 -0.27 13.68 3.30
CA TRP A 121 -0.37 14.43 4.55
C TRP A 121 0.77 15.42 4.74
N GLU A 122 2.01 15.03 4.44
CA GLU A 122 3.17 15.92 4.48
C GLU A 122 2.97 17.12 3.53
N PHE A 123 2.64 16.86 2.27
CA PHE A 123 2.42 17.90 1.25
C PHE A 123 1.32 18.92 1.63
N GLU A 124 0.25 18.50 2.30
CA GLU A 124 -0.86 19.40 2.70
C GLU A 124 -0.57 20.22 3.95
N ASN A 125 0.46 19.86 4.74
CA ASN A 125 0.81 20.54 6.00
C ASN A 125 2.16 21.27 5.94
N GLU A 126 2.79 21.34 4.77
CA GLU A 126 3.90 22.25 4.42
C GLU A 126 3.37 23.58 3.87
#